data_AF-A0A5C5E3U1-F1
#
_entry.id   AF-A0A5C5E3U1-F1
#
_cell.length_a   1.000
_cell.length_b   1.000
_cell.length_c   1.000
_cell.angle_alpha   90.00
_cell.angle_beta   90.00
_cell.angle_gamma   90.00
#
_symmetry.space_group_name_H-M   'P 1'
#
loop_
_entity.id
_entity.type
_entity.pdbx_description
1 polymer ?
#
loop_
_entity_poly.entity_id
_entity_poly.type
_entity_poly.pdbx_seq_one_letter_code
_entity_poly.pdbx_strand_id
1 'polypeptide(L)' 'MLITNLKDAGCTNETIAAFLDYRQTNEQAKQMELLKKHRHILLDKIHEDQKAIDCLDYLLYKLK' A
#
# COMPACT_ATOMS: atom_id res chain seq x y z
N MET A 1 14.55 9.58 -9.34
CA MET A 1 13.08 9.70 -9.53
C MET A 1 12.37 8.37 -9.28
N LEU A 2 12.65 7.30 -10.01
CA LEU A 2 11.92 6.02 -9.82
C LEU A 2 11.92 5.51 -8.37
N ILE A 3 13.10 5.37 -7.74
CA ILE A 3 13.19 4.87 -6.36
C ILE A 3 12.47 5.81 -5.38
N THR A 4 12.57 7.12 -5.59
CA THR A 4 11.84 8.12 -4.80
C THR A 4 10.33 7.92 -4.93
N ASN A 5 9.80 7.79 -6.15
CA ASN A 5 8.37 7.55 -6.38
C ASN A 5 7.88 6.26 -5.70
N LEU A 6 8.70 5.19 -5.71
CA LEU A 6 8.36 3.95 -5.03
C LEU A 6 8.32 4.13 -3.50
N LYS A 7 9.29 4.88 -2.94
CA LYS A 7 9.31 5.21 -1.51
C LYS A 7 8.12 6.10 -1.11
N ASP A 8 7.81 7.11 -1.90
CA ASP A 8 6.69 8.03 -1.67
C ASP A 8 5.34 7.30 -1.79
N ALA A 9 5.26 6.25 -2.61
CA ALA A 9 4.13 5.34 -2.67
C ALA A 9 4.07 4.35 -1.48
N GLY A 10 4.98 4.47 -0.51
CA GLY A 10 5.04 3.60 0.67
C GLY A 10 5.55 2.18 0.36
N CYS A 11 6.22 1.95 -0.76
CA CYS A 11 6.83 0.65 -1.05
C CYS A 11 7.98 0.40 -0.06
N THR A 12 8.01 -0.79 0.54
CA THR A 12 9.10 -1.18 1.43
C THR A 12 10.39 -1.45 0.64
N ASN A 13 11.52 -1.53 1.34
CA ASN A 13 12.80 -1.83 0.69
C ASN A 13 12.78 -3.17 -0.05
N GLU A 14 12.06 -4.16 0.47
CA GLU A 14 11.88 -5.48 -0.15
C GLU A 14 11.07 -5.37 -1.45
N THR A 15 9.97 -4.62 -1.44
CA THR A 15 9.15 -4.36 -2.63
C THR A 15 9.93 -3.59 -3.68
N ILE A 16 10.74 -2.60 -3.27
CA ILE A 16 11.60 -1.84 -4.18
C ILE A 16 12.66 -2.75 -4.81
N ALA A 17 13.32 -3.61 -4.01
CA ALA A 17 14.31 -4.54 -4.51
C ALA A 17 13.71 -5.50 -5.55
N ALA A 18 12.55 -6.11 -5.26
CA ALA A 18 11.85 -6.97 -6.21
C ALA A 18 11.43 -6.24 -7.49
N PHE A 19 10.96 -4.99 -7.37
CA PHE A 19 10.62 -4.16 -8.54
C PHE A 19 11.82 -3.90 -9.45
N LEU A 20 12.99 -3.66 -8.86
CA LEU A 20 14.23 -3.40 -9.60
C LEU A 20 14.78 -4.66 -10.25
N ASP A 21 14.66 -5.82 -9.60
CA ASP A 21 15.04 -7.12 -10.17
C ASP A 21 14.23 -7.44 -11.44
N TYR A 22 12.89 -7.36 -11.36
CA TYR A 22 12.02 -7.51 -12.53
C TYR A 22 12.30 -6.48 -13.63
N ARG A 23 12.83 -5.31 -13.27
CA ARG A 23 13.24 -4.31 -14.26
C ARG A 23 14.48 -4.76 -15.02
N GLN A 24 15.45 -5.37 -14.34
CA GLN A 24 16.68 -5.85 -14.95
C GLN A 24 16.42 -7.03 -15.90
N THR A 25 15.44 -7.87 -15.58
CA THR A 25 15.00 -9.01 -16.41
C THR A 25 13.96 -8.63 -17.47
N ASN A 26 13.61 -7.34 -17.60
CA ASN A 26 12.63 -6.80 -18.54
C ASN A 26 11.20 -7.37 -18.35
N GLU A 27 10.86 -7.79 -17.13
CA GLU A 27 9.58 -8.40 -16.76
C GLU A 27 8.54 -7.36 -16.32
N GLN A 28 8.16 -6.47 -17.25
CA GLN A 28 7.25 -5.34 -16.96
C GLN A 28 5.89 -5.77 -16.39
N ALA A 29 5.36 -6.93 -16.79
CA ALA A 29 4.10 -7.46 -16.25
C ALA A 29 4.22 -7.73 -14.74
N LYS A 30 5.34 -8.31 -14.28
CA LYS A 30 5.57 -8.57 -12.86
C LYS A 30 5.75 -7.28 -12.06
N GLN A 31 6.40 -6.28 -12.64
CA GLN A 31 6.49 -4.94 -12.03
C GLN A 31 5.10 -4.34 -11.79
N MET A 32 4.22 -4.43 -12.79
CA MET A 32 2.86 -3.91 -12.68
C MET A 32 2.04 -4.67 -11.63
N GLU A 33 2.08 -6.00 -11.64
CA GLU A 33 1.38 -6.83 -10.66
C GLU A 33 1.85 -6.55 -9.22
N LEU A 34 3.17 -6.36 -9.03
CA LEU A 34 3.73 -5.99 -7.73
C LEU A 34 3.15 -4.67 -7.21
N LEU A 35 3.07 -3.64 -8.07
CA LEU A 35 2.50 -2.34 -7.69
C LEU A 35 0.98 -2.40 -7.45
N LYS A 36 0.23 -3.18 -8.23
CA LYS A 36 -1.20 -3.38 -7.99
C LYS A 36 -1.46 -4.07 -6.65
N LYS A 37 -0.65 -5.08 -6.31
CA LYS A 37 -0.71 -5.75 -5.01
C LYS A 37 -0.43 -4.78 -3.87
N HIS A 38 0.61 -3.96 -4.01
CA HIS A 38 0.92 -2.91 -3.02
C HIS A 38 -0.24 -1.92 -2.86
N ARG A 39 -0.85 -1.48 -3.96
CA ARG A 39 -2.05 -0.63 -3.92
C ARG A 39 -3.22 -1.29 -3.16
N HIS A 40 -3.44 -2.59 -3.34
CA HIS A 40 -4.49 -3.30 -2.62
C HIS A 40 -4.25 -3.30 -1.10
N ILE A 41 -3.01 -3.56 -0.68
CA ILE A 41 -2.61 -3.50 0.75
C ILE A 41 -2.89 -2.11 1.35
N LEU A 42 -2.61 -1.03 0.61
CA LEU A 42 -2.89 0.33 1.07
C LEU A 42 -4.40 0.57 1.24
N LEU A 43 -5.22 0.05 0.32
CA LEU A 43 -6.67 0.15 0.42
C LEU A 43 -7.22 -0.65 1.60
N ASP A 44 -6.68 -1.84 1.86
CA ASP A 44 -7.10 -2.66 2.99
C ASP A 44 -6.84 -1.95 4.32
N LYS A 45 -5.69 -1.28 4.47
CA LYS A 45 -5.38 -0.45 5.65
C LYS A 45 -6.38 0.69 5.83
N ILE A 46 -6.74 1.39 4.75
CA ILE A 46 -7.75 2.45 4.81
C ILE A 46 -9.10 1.88 5.28
N HIS A 47 -9.50 0.71 4.77
CA HIS A 47 -10.75 0.07 5.19
C HIS A 47 -10.71 -0.39 6.65
N GLU A 48 -9.57 -0.86 7.14
CA GLU A 48 -9.38 -1.23 8.55
C GLU A 48 -9.45 -0.01 9.47
N ASP A 49 -8.71 1.05 9.14
CA ASP A 49 -8.72 2.31 9.87
C ASP A 49 -10.12 2.94 9.90
N GLN A 50 -10.85 2.91 8.77
CA GLN A 50 -12.22 3.40 8.70
C GLN A 50 -13.15 2.63 9.65
N LYS A 51 -13.05 1.30 9.70
CA LYS A 51 -13.85 0.48 10.64
C LYS A 51 -13.53 0.84 12.09
N ALA A 52 -12.26 1.09 12.42
CA ALA A 52 -11.85 1.50 13.75
C ALA A 52 -12.44 2.87 14.13
N ILE A 53 -12.42 3.82 13.20
CA ILE A 53 -13.04 5.15 13.37
C ILE A 53 -14.55 5.01 13.57
N ASP A 54 -15.25 4.23 12.75
CA ASP A 54 -16.69 4.01 12.87
C ASP A 54 -17.07 3.46 14.26
N CYS A 55 -16.28 2.52 14.77
CA CYS A 55 -16.47 1.97 16.13
C CYS A 55 -16.24 3.05 17.21
N LEU A 56 -15.21 3.87 17.05
CA LEU A 56 -14.88 4.94 17.98
C LEU A 56 -15.97 6.02 18.00
N ASP A 57 -16.46 6.43 16.83
CA ASP A 57 -17.53 7.41 16.69
C ASP A 57 -18.83 6.92 17.34
N TYR A 58 -19.15 5.63 17.18
CA TYR A 58 -20.28 5.02 17.87
C TYR A 58 -20.14 5.07 19.39
N LEU A 59 -18.95 4.75 19.92
CA LEU A 59 -18.68 4.85 21.36
C LEU A 59 -18.82 6.30 21.86
N LEU A 60 -18.28 7.27 21.13
CA LEU A 60 -18.39 8.69 21.47
C LEU A 60 -19.85 9.18 21.47
N TYR A 61 -20.66 8.72 20.50
CA TYR A 61 -22.09 9.01 20.47
C TYR A 61 -22.82 8.45 21.69
N LYS A 62 -22.47 7.24 22.16
CA LYS A 62 -23.08 6.61 23.34
C LYS A 62 -22.75 7.27 24.67
N LEU A 63 -21.64 8.01 24.74
CA LEU A 63 -21.21 8.73 25.92
C LEU A 63 -21.79 10.16 26.02
N LYS A 64 -22.49 10.63 24.98
CA LYS A 64 -23.31 11.83 25.02
C LYS A 64 -24.68 11.54 25.62
#